data_AF-A0A538IGP4-F1
#
_entry.id   AF-A0A538IGP4-F1
#
_cell.length_a   1.000
_cell.length_b   1.000
_cell.length_c   1.000
_cell.angle_alpha   90.00
_cell.angle_beta   90.00
_cell.angle_gamma   90.00
#
_symmetry.space_group_name_H-M   'P 1'
#
loop_
_entity.id
_entity.type
_entity.pdbx_description
1 polymer ?
#
loop_
_entity_poly.entity_id
_entity_poly.type
_entity_poly.pdbx_seq_one_letter_code
_entity_poly.pdbx_strand_id
1 'polypeptide(L)'
;MRARVLSALAVTTLVAAILTPAGATFPYPANGNPYDYTQLHIKNGNCMPLASGQSVPPGSDLPKGFDCRNNTKLTDYAPQPGDPDYDPLVENNAQELFGVKGAGTNHAWEITTGRPDTVIAITDSGIIWSRPEIANKVHLNFGELPIPCTGAPCVTERSSNWKDYDVNHDGVFN
;
A
#
# COMPACT_ATOMS: atom_id res chain seq x y z
N MET A 1 50.14 -34.67 34.74
CA MET A 1 49.78 -34.06 33.44
C MET A 1 48.60 -33.12 33.64
N ARG A 2 48.78 -31.82 33.38
CA ARG A 2 47.74 -30.79 33.54
C ARG A 2 46.88 -30.75 32.26
N ALA A 3 45.60 -31.11 32.34
CA ALA A 3 44.67 -30.92 31.24
C ALA A 3 44.05 -29.51 31.34
N ARG A 4 44.34 -28.65 30.36
CA ARG A 4 43.73 -27.34 30.21
C ARG A 4 42.36 -27.52 29.54
N VAL A 5 41.28 -27.21 30.24
CA VAL A 5 39.95 -27.11 29.66
C VAL A 5 39.80 -25.69 29.10
N LEU A 6 39.75 -25.57 27.77
CA LEU A 6 39.41 -24.33 27.08
C LEU A 6 37.89 -24.29 26.90
N SER A 7 37.21 -23.46 27.68
CA SER A 7 35.78 -23.17 27.51
C SER A 7 35.60 -22.24 26.30
N ALA A 8 35.00 -22.76 25.22
CA ALA A 8 34.55 -21.94 24.10
C ALA A 8 33.17 -21.34 24.44
N LEU A 9 33.13 -20.01 24.65
CA LEU A 9 31.88 -19.27 24.81
C LEU A 9 31.26 -19.08 23.41
N ALA A 10 30.21 -19.84 23.10
CA ALA A 10 29.39 -19.60 21.91
C ALA A 10 28.41 -18.46 22.21
N VAL A 11 28.68 -17.27 21.66
CA VAL A 11 27.74 -16.14 21.69
C VAL A 11 26.81 -16.29 20.48
N THR A 12 25.61 -16.79 20.70
CA THR A 12 24.52 -16.75 19.71
C THR A 12 23.87 -15.37 19.76
N THR A 13 24.23 -14.49 18.83
CA THR A 13 23.50 -13.25 18.56
C THR A 13 22.19 -13.59 17.83
N LEU A 14 21.08 -13.56 18.57
CA LEU A 14 19.73 -13.64 18.00
C LEU A 14 19.44 -12.31 17.28
N VAL A 15 19.61 -12.28 15.97
CA VAL A 15 19.15 -11.15 15.14
C VAL A 15 17.63 -11.27 15.05
N ALA A 16 16.92 -10.48 15.86
CA ALA A 16 15.49 -10.28 15.68
C ALA A 16 15.31 -9.50 14.37
N ALA A 17 14.95 -10.21 13.30
CA ALA A 17 14.49 -9.58 12.07
C ALA A 17 13.23 -8.78 12.43
N ILE A 18 13.33 -7.45 12.42
CA ILE A 18 12.18 -6.57 12.48
C ILE A 18 11.47 -6.75 11.14
N LEU A 19 10.54 -7.70 11.08
CA LEU A 19 9.61 -7.80 9.97
C LEU A 19 8.73 -6.55 10.05
N THR A 20 9.04 -5.55 9.24
CA THR A 20 8.10 -4.45 9.03
C THR A 20 6.88 -5.05 8.36
N PRO A 21 5.70 -5.03 9.00
CA PRO A 21 4.50 -5.54 8.35
C PRO A 21 4.32 -4.80 7.02
N ALA A 22 3.96 -5.54 5.98
CA ALA A 22 3.64 -4.97 4.68
C ALA A 22 2.39 -4.10 4.85
N GLY A 23 2.59 -2.81 5.09
CA GLY A 23 1.51 -1.85 5.18
C GLY A 23 0.83 -1.68 3.83
N ALA A 24 -0.47 -1.36 3.86
CA ALA A 24 -1.16 -0.88 2.67
C ALA A 24 -0.44 0.37 2.13
N THR A 25 -0.45 0.54 0.79
CA THR A 25 0.14 1.71 0.11
C THR A 25 -0.43 3.02 0.63
N PHE A 26 -1.71 3.00 1.02
CA PHE A 26 -2.34 4.02 1.84
C PHE A 26 -2.66 3.42 3.21
N PRO A 27 -2.21 4.03 4.31
CA PRO A 27 -2.52 3.52 5.64
C PRO A 27 -4.02 3.64 5.91
N TYR A 28 -4.59 2.63 6.57
CA TYR A 28 -5.94 2.75 7.10
C TYR A 28 -5.98 3.77 8.24
N PRO A 29 -7.11 4.46 8.46
CA PRO A 29 -7.20 5.56 9.41
C PRO A 29 -7.07 4.99 10.82
N ALA A 30 -5.95 5.25 11.49
CA ALA A 30 -5.74 4.83 12.86
C ALA A 30 -6.57 5.65 13.88
N ASN A 31 -7.13 6.78 13.44
CA ASN A 31 -7.89 7.72 14.28
C ASN A 31 -9.26 7.98 13.64
N GLY A 32 -10.33 7.80 14.42
CA GLY A 32 -11.71 7.91 13.93
C GLY A 32 -12.41 6.56 13.89
N ASN A 33 -13.51 6.47 13.13
CA ASN A 33 -14.18 5.18 12.88
C ASN A 33 -13.42 4.45 11.76
N PRO A 34 -12.72 3.33 12.02
CA PRO A 34 -11.91 2.65 11.00
C PRO A 34 -12.78 2.05 9.86
N TYR A 35 -14.09 1.91 10.10
CA TYR A 35 -15.07 1.44 9.11
C TYR A 35 -15.70 2.56 8.28
N ASP A 36 -15.35 3.83 8.52
CA ASP A 36 -15.77 4.95 7.68
C ASP A 36 -14.77 5.14 6.54
N TYR A 37 -15.00 4.47 5.42
CA TYR A 37 -14.10 4.57 4.28
C TYR A 37 -14.19 5.89 3.52
N THR A 38 -15.11 6.80 3.88
CA THR A 38 -15.19 8.12 3.24
C THR A 38 -14.00 9.01 3.58
N GLN A 39 -13.29 8.71 4.67
CA GLN A 39 -12.06 9.41 5.07
C GLN A 39 -10.80 8.90 4.36
N LEU A 40 -10.91 7.81 3.58
CA LEU A 40 -9.80 7.23 2.81
C LEU A 40 -9.57 8.02 1.54
N HIS A 41 -8.85 9.14 1.66
CA HIS A 41 -8.46 9.96 0.53
C HIS A 41 -7.15 10.71 0.85
N ILE A 42 -6.47 11.19 -0.17
CA ILE A 42 -5.40 12.18 -0.03
C ILE A 42 -5.95 13.59 -0.18
N LYS A 43 -5.14 14.62 0.05
CA LYS A 43 -5.52 16.02 -0.09
C LYS A 43 -4.86 16.70 -1.28
N ASN A 44 -3.63 16.28 -1.62
CA ASN A 44 -2.77 16.93 -2.59
C ASN A 44 -2.15 15.89 -3.54
N GLY A 45 -2.92 15.49 -4.55
CA GLY A 45 -2.52 14.56 -5.59
C GLY A 45 -1.70 15.20 -6.71
N ASN A 46 -1.66 16.53 -6.83
CA ASN A 46 -0.97 17.25 -7.91
C ASN A 46 0.46 16.78 -8.15
N CYS A 47 0.80 16.52 -9.42
CA CYS A 47 2.18 16.26 -9.85
C CYS A 47 2.88 17.46 -10.49
N MET A 48 2.22 18.62 -10.57
CA MET A 48 2.80 19.85 -11.08
C MET A 48 2.48 21.04 -10.16
N PRO A 49 3.38 22.03 -10.06
CA PRO A 49 4.73 22.08 -10.65
C PRO A 49 5.72 21.16 -9.92
N LEU A 50 6.67 20.56 -10.64
CA LEU A 50 7.69 19.65 -10.09
C LEU A 50 9.10 20.16 -10.39
N ALA A 51 9.81 20.62 -9.36
CA ALA A 51 11.18 21.11 -9.55
C ALA A 51 12.16 19.96 -9.83
N SER A 52 13.28 20.27 -10.47
CA SER A 52 14.34 19.29 -10.73
C SER A 52 14.82 18.63 -9.43
N GLY A 53 14.98 17.30 -9.45
CA GLY A 53 15.37 16.51 -8.28
C GLY A 53 14.24 16.16 -7.30
N GLN A 54 13.00 16.60 -7.56
CA GLN A 54 11.83 16.20 -6.77
C GLN A 54 11.07 15.05 -7.45
N SER A 55 10.61 14.07 -6.66
CA SER A 55 9.72 13.00 -7.12
C SER A 55 8.23 13.40 -7.01
N VAL A 56 7.88 14.25 -6.04
CA VAL A 56 6.54 14.83 -5.86
C VAL A 56 6.65 16.30 -5.45
N PRO A 57 5.63 17.14 -5.69
CA PRO A 57 5.64 18.53 -5.23
C PRO A 57 5.69 18.66 -3.70
N PRO A 58 6.26 19.75 -3.16
CA PRO A 58 6.25 20.01 -1.71
C PRO A 58 4.83 20.01 -1.13
N GLY A 59 4.64 19.34 0.00
CA GLY A 59 3.33 19.25 0.67
C GLY A 59 2.37 18.22 0.07
N SER A 60 2.82 17.43 -0.91
CA SER A 60 2.07 16.27 -1.38
C SER A 60 1.97 15.20 -0.28
N ASP A 61 0.82 14.54 -0.21
CA ASP A 61 0.54 13.37 0.62
C ASP A 61 0.35 12.09 -0.23
N LEU A 62 0.91 12.09 -1.45
CA LEU A 62 1.04 10.89 -2.28
C LEU A 62 1.82 9.78 -1.57
N PRO A 63 1.58 8.50 -1.93
CA PRO A 63 2.26 7.37 -1.33
C PRO A 63 3.78 7.51 -1.33
N LYS A 64 4.41 6.94 -0.29
CA LYS A 64 5.87 6.86 -0.23
C LYS A 64 6.41 6.15 -1.48
N GLY A 65 7.39 6.78 -2.13
CA GLY A 65 8.01 6.26 -3.35
C GLY A 65 7.21 6.52 -4.62
N PHE A 66 6.09 7.23 -4.55
CA PHE A 66 5.45 7.79 -5.73
C PHE A 66 6.39 8.81 -6.37
N ASP A 67 6.56 8.71 -7.67
CA ASP A 67 7.37 9.58 -8.50
C ASP A 67 6.52 10.00 -9.70
N CYS A 68 6.15 11.27 -9.72
CA CYS A 68 5.33 11.87 -10.76
C CYS A 68 5.90 11.66 -12.18
N ARG A 69 7.22 11.56 -12.34
CA ARG A 69 7.84 11.37 -13.67
C ARG A 69 7.80 9.92 -14.12
N ASN A 70 7.93 9.00 -13.16
CA ASN A 70 8.19 7.58 -13.40
C ASN A 70 6.97 6.66 -13.17
N ASN A 71 5.99 7.07 -12.38
CA ASN A 71 4.72 6.36 -12.18
C ASN A 71 3.72 6.65 -13.31
N THR A 72 4.15 6.43 -14.55
CA THR A 72 3.43 6.80 -15.78
C THR A 72 2.02 6.23 -15.87
N LYS A 73 1.72 5.13 -15.19
CA LYS A 73 0.38 4.53 -15.17
C LYS A 73 -0.63 5.28 -14.29
N LEU A 74 -0.15 6.03 -13.29
CA LEU A 74 -0.98 6.55 -12.19
C LEU A 74 -1.02 8.07 -12.13
N THR A 75 0.00 8.74 -12.67
CA THR A 75 0.18 10.19 -12.59
C THR A 75 -0.60 10.95 -13.67
N ASP A 76 -0.87 12.22 -13.41
CA ASP A 76 -1.29 13.22 -14.41
C ASP A 76 -0.10 14.04 -14.96
N TYR A 77 1.14 13.68 -14.61
CA TYR A 77 2.32 14.43 -15.03
C TYR A 77 2.43 14.52 -16.56
N ALA A 78 2.65 15.74 -17.03
CA ALA A 78 3.03 16.05 -18.41
C ALA A 78 4.45 16.63 -18.40
N PRO A 79 5.38 16.11 -19.23
CA PRO A 79 6.73 16.66 -19.36
C PRO A 79 6.72 18.18 -19.60
N GLN A 80 7.69 18.87 -19.04
CA GLN A 80 7.87 20.31 -19.19
C GLN A 80 9.17 20.61 -19.94
N PRO A 81 9.31 21.78 -20.60
CA PRO A 81 10.57 22.17 -21.21
C PRO A 81 11.74 22.06 -20.22
N GLY A 82 12.78 21.30 -20.61
CA GLY A 82 13.94 20.99 -19.77
C GLY A 82 13.91 19.60 -19.15
N ASP A 83 12.79 18.88 -19.24
CA ASP A 83 12.73 17.46 -18.90
C ASP A 83 13.44 16.61 -19.96
N PRO A 84 14.08 15.48 -19.57
CA PRO A 84 14.79 14.61 -20.52
C PRO A 84 13.90 13.99 -21.61
N ASP A 85 12.60 13.87 -21.34
CA ASP A 85 11.61 13.23 -22.21
C ASP A 85 10.55 14.19 -22.74
N TYR A 86 10.82 15.51 -22.69
CA TYR A 86 9.98 16.52 -23.32
C TYR A 86 10.10 16.49 -24.85
N ASP A 87 8.96 16.37 -25.54
CA ASP A 87 8.81 16.52 -26.97
C ASP A 87 7.70 17.56 -27.30
N PRO A 88 8.05 18.74 -27.82
CA PRO A 88 7.08 19.78 -28.14
C PRO A 88 6.01 19.35 -29.17
N LEU A 89 6.20 18.27 -29.93
CA LEU A 89 5.18 17.72 -30.83
C LEU A 89 4.10 16.91 -30.09
N VAL A 90 4.41 16.44 -28.88
CA VAL A 90 3.50 15.70 -28.00
C VAL A 90 2.86 16.66 -27.00
N GLU A 91 3.66 17.41 -26.24
CA GLU A 91 3.14 18.23 -25.14
C GLU A 91 2.34 19.47 -25.60
N ASN A 92 2.52 19.94 -26.84
CA ASN A 92 1.70 21.03 -27.40
C ASN A 92 0.51 20.54 -28.24
N ASN A 93 0.24 19.23 -28.22
CA ASN A 93 -0.74 18.60 -29.09
C ASN A 93 -1.93 18.07 -28.26
N ALA A 94 -3.12 18.62 -28.51
CA ALA A 94 -4.32 18.24 -27.76
C ALA A 94 -4.76 16.79 -28.02
N GLN A 95 -4.43 16.24 -29.20
CA GLN A 95 -4.70 14.85 -29.57
C GLN A 95 -3.86 13.87 -28.75
N GLU A 96 -2.68 14.30 -28.30
CA GLU A 96 -1.82 13.55 -27.38
C GLU A 96 -2.07 13.92 -25.92
N LEU A 97 -3.22 14.56 -25.63
CA LEU A 97 -3.61 15.01 -24.30
C LEU A 97 -2.54 15.91 -23.65
N PHE A 98 -1.82 16.71 -24.44
CA PHE A 98 -0.73 17.56 -23.99
C PHE A 98 0.38 16.79 -23.23
N GLY A 99 0.61 15.52 -23.58
CA GLY A 99 1.71 14.71 -23.02
C GLY A 99 1.45 14.12 -21.63
N VAL A 100 0.21 14.15 -21.16
CA VAL A 100 -0.16 13.49 -19.89
C VAL A 100 0.11 11.98 -19.99
N LYS A 101 0.95 11.46 -19.09
CA LYS A 101 1.45 10.08 -19.20
C LYS A 101 0.48 9.00 -18.71
N GLY A 102 -0.42 9.34 -17.80
CA GLY A 102 -1.24 8.38 -17.07
C GLY A 102 -2.70 8.77 -16.93
N ALA A 103 -3.45 7.95 -16.21
CA ALA A 103 -4.88 8.12 -16.04
C ALA A 103 -5.27 9.19 -15.00
N GLY A 104 -4.30 9.89 -14.39
CA GLY A 104 -4.57 10.85 -13.31
C GLY A 104 -5.14 10.20 -12.04
N THR A 105 -4.74 8.96 -11.73
CA THR A 105 -5.20 8.23 -10.54
C THR A 105 -4.81 8.95 -9.24
N ASN A 106 -3.71 9.70 -9.25
CA ASN A 106 -3.32 10.59 -8.17
C ASN A 106 -4.42 11.61 -7.80
N HIS A 107 -5.16 12.16 -8.77
CA HIS A 107 -6.32 13.03 -8.50
C HIS A 107 -7.53 12.24 -8.02
N ALA A 108 -7.77 11.06 -8.58
CA ALA A 108 -8.86 10.20 -8.13
C ALA A 108 -8.74 9.86 -6.63
N TRP A 109 -7.50 9.74 -6.13
CA TRP A 109 -7.22 9.53 -4.72
C TRP A 109 -7.60 10.69 -3.80
N GLU A 110 -7.79 11.91 -4.33
CA GLU A 110 -8.35 13.04 -3.55
C GLU A 110 -9.83 12.83 -3.22
N ILE A 111 -10.52 11.99 -4.00
CA ILE A 111 -11.90 11.57 -3.74
C ILE A 111 -11.92 10.30 -2.89
N THR A 112 -11.17 9.27 -3.31
CA THR A 112 -11.01 8.03 -2.55
C THR A 112 -9.78 7.25 -2.98
N THR A 113 -9.06 6.68 -2.01
CA THR A 113 -7.98 5.71 -2.27
C THR A 113 -8.49 4.27 -2.40
N GLY A 114 -9.82 4.08 -2.33
CA GLY A 114 -10.51 2.80 -2.40
C GLY A 114 -11.30 2.49 -1.13
N ARG A 115 -11.99 1.35 -1.12
CA ARG A 115 -12.70 0.84 0.05
C ARG A 115 -12.36 -0.65 0.30
N PRO A 116 -11.99 -1.03 1.53
CA PRO A 116 -11.74 -2.43 1.89
C PRO A 116 -12.96 -3.35 1.73
N ASP A 117 -14.18 -2.82 1.76
CA ASP A 117 -15.42 -3.58 1.57
C ASP A 117 -15.75 -3.92 0.11
N THR A 118 -14.99 -3.40 -0.84
CA THR A 118 -15.25 -3.59 -2.26
C THR A 118 -14.48 -4.79 -2.79
N VAL A 119 -15.22 -5.85 -3.15
CA VAL A 119 -14.65 -7.11 -3.64
C VAL A 119 -14.54 -7.09 -5.16
N ILE A 120 -13.34 -7.37 -5.67
CA ILE A 120 -13.05 -7.51 -7.10
C ILE A 120 -12.78 -8.99 -7.40
N ALA A 121 -13.59 -9.59 -8.26
CA ALA A 121 -13.38 -10.96 -8.72
C ALA A 121 -12.38 -10.98 -9.88
N ILE A 122 -11.25 -11.69 -9.71
CA ILE A 122 -10.19 -11.82 -10.73
C ILE A 122 -10.29 -13.22 -11.34
N THR A 123 -10.53 -13.29 -12.65
CA THR A 123 -10.55 -14.53 -13.43
C THR A 123 -9.30 -14.61 -14.30
N ASP A 124 -8.20 -15.02 -13.68
CA ASP A 124 -6.88 -15.11 -14.31
C ASP A 124 -6.22 -16.46 -13.95
N SER A 125 -4.93 -16.60 -14.24
CA SER A 125 -4.05 -17.71 -13.90
C SER A 125 -3.85 -17.96 -12.40
N GLY A 126 -4.34 -17.08 -11.52
CA GLY A 126 -4.28 -17.20 -10.07
C GLY A 126 -3.51 -16.07 -9.40
N ILE A 127 -3.23 -16.22 -8.10
CA ILE A 127 -2.58 -15.21 -7.25
C ILE A 127 -1.30 -15.80 -6.65
N ILE A 128 -0.19 -15.06 -6.67
CA ILE A 128 1.03 -15.41 -5.94
C ILE A 128 0.86 -14.94 -4.49
N TRP A 129 0.28 -15.79 -3.66
CA TRP A 129 -0.12 -15.50 -2.27
C TRP A 129 1.02 -14.99 -1.38
N SER A 130 2.27 -15.35 -1.67
CA SER A 130 3.43 -14.94 -0.88
C SER A 130 3.88 -13.49 -1.13
N ARG A 131 3.20 -12.73 -2.01
CA ARG A 131 3.54 -11.33 -2.27
C ARG A 131 3.02 -10.43 -1.14
N PRO A 132 3.91 -9.75 -0.39
CA PRO A 132 3.52 -8.94 0.75
C PRO A 132 2.56 -7.81 0.40
N GLU A 133 2.64 -7.26 -0.82
CA GLU A 133 1.84 -6.11 -1.26
C GLU A 133 0.36 -6.44 -1.52
N ILE A 134 0.03 -7.74 -1.62
CA ILE A 134 -1.32 -8.24 -1.90
C ILE A 134 -1.89 -9.12 -0.80
N ALA A 135 -1.05 -9.67 0.10
CA ALA A 135 -1.50 -10.58 1.16
C ALA A 135 -2.64 -9.98 2.00
N ASN A 136 -2.51 -8.70 2.36
CA ASN A 136 -3.52 -7.96 3.15
C ASN A 136 -4.64 -7.33 2.28
N LYS A 137 -4.74 -7.71 1.00
CA LYS A 137 -5.74 -7.20 0.05
C LYS A 137 -6.60 -8.30 -0.57
N VAL A 138 -6.31 -9.57 -0.28
CA VAL A 138 -7.15 -10.66 -0.78
C VAL A 138 -8.39 -10.79 0.09
N HIS A 139 -9.54 -10.85 -0.57
CA HIS A 139 -10.79 -11.15 0.11
C HIS A 139 -10.73 -12.53 0.75
N LEU A 140 -11.14 -12.59 2.02
CA LEU A 140 -11.30 -13.81 2.79
C LEU A 140 -12.79 -14.02 3.08
N ASN A 141 -13.27 -15.25 2.93
CA ASN A 141 -14.67 -15.57 3.18
C ASN A 141 -14.89 -15.84 4.67
N PHE A 142 -15.51 -14.89 5.37
CA PHE A 142 -15.78 -15.01 6.81
C PHE A 142 -16.70 -16.20 7.17
N GLY A 143 -17.51 -16.70 6.21
CA GLY A 143 -18.34 -17.89 6.41
C GLY A 143 -17.54 -19.20 6.50
N GLU A 144 -16.32 -19.22 5.96
CA GLU A 144 -15.43 -20.38 5.96
C GLU A 144 -14.44 -20.35 7.14
N LEU A 145 -14.32 -19.21 7.83
CA LEU A 145 -13.29 -18.98 8.83
C LEU A 145 -13.89 -18.86 10.24
N PRO A 146 -13.23 -19.42 11.28
CA PRO A 146 -13.49 -19.01 12.65
C PRO A 146 -12.93 -17.61 12.91
N ILE A 147 -13.42 -16.94 13.93
CA ILE A 147 -12.88 -15.66 14.41
C ILE A 147 -11.38 -15.85 14.73
N PRO A 148 -10.48 -14.93 14.34
CA PRO A 148 -9.06 -15.05 14.63
C PRO A 148 -8.80 -15.12 16.14
N CYS A 149 -8.01 -16.12 16.53
CA CYS A 149 -7.68 -16.37 17.93
C CYS A 149 -6.53 -15.46 18.40
N THR A 150 -6.76 -14.68 19.46
CA THR A 150 -5.74 -13.79 20.04
C THR A 150 -5.06 -14.35 21.29
N GLY A 151 -5.45 -15.55 21.76
CA GLY A 151 -4.85 -16.20 22.94
C GLY A 151 -5.31 -17.65 23.15
N ALA A 152 -4.50 -18.46 23.85
CA ALA A 152 -4.80 -19.87 24.11
C ALA A 152 -5.58 -20.09 25.43
N PRO A 153 -6.51 -21.07 25.50
CA PRO A 153 -6.93 -21.97 24.43
C PRO A 153 -7.85 -21.29 23.41
N CYS A 154 -7.64 -21.58 22.12
CA CYS A 154 -8.49 -21.05 21.06
C CYS A 154 -9.85 -21.75 21.06
N VAL A 155 -10.92 -20.96 21.03
CA VAL A 155 -12.28 -21.45 20.82
C VAL A 155 -12.65 -21.21 19.36
N THR A 156 -13.18 -22.24 18.69
CA THR A 156 -13.66 -22.12 17.31
C THR A 156 -15.05 -21.48 17.31
N GLU A 157 -15.08 -20.15 17.35
CA GLU A 157 -16.31 -19.36 17.26
C GLU A 157 -16.47 -18.77 15.86
N ARG A 158 -17.71 -18.56 15.44
CA ARG A 158 -18.06 -17.89 14.18
C ARG A 158 -19.01 -16.74 14.49
N SER A 159 -18.87 -15.65 13.77
CA SER A 159 -19.79 -14.52 13.86
C SER A 159 -20.53 -14.28 12.55
N SER A 160 -21.72 -13.70 12.66
CA SER A 160 -22.45 -13.14 11.51
C SER A 160 -22.05 -11.68 11.22
N ASN A 161 -21.27 -11.06 12.11
CA ASN A 161 -20.72 -9.73 11.94
C ASN A 161 -19.24 -9.85 11.54
N TRP A 162 -18.92 -9.42 10.32
CA TRP A 162 -17.55 -9.50 9.81
C TRP A 162 -16.55 -8.67 10.65
N LYS A 163 -17.02 -7.62 11.33
CA LYS A 163 -16.15 -6.76 12.16
C LYS A 163 -15.54 -7.51 13.34
N ASP A 164 -16.15 -8.60 13.78
CA ASP A 164 -15.61 -9.41 14.88
C ASP A 164 -14.32 -10.15 14.46
N TYR A 165 -14.02 -10.20 13.15
CA TYR A 165 -12.81 -10.77 12.59
C TYR A 165 -11.69 -9.73 12.42
N ASP A 166 -11.98 -8.43 12.48
CA ASP A 166 -10.99 -7.35 12.40
C ASP A 166 -10.32 -7.15 13.77
N VAL A 167 -9.42 -8.07 14.15
CA VAL A 167 -8.81 -8.12 15.49
C VAL A 167 -7.82 -6.98 15.74
N ASN A 168 -7.21 -6.42 14.69
CA ASN A 168 -6.32 -5.27 14.80
C ASN A 168 -7.08 -3.93 14.74
N HIS A 169 -8.40 -3.96 14.51
CA HIS A 169 -9.30 -2.80 14.45
C HIS A 169 -8.87 -1.76 13.41
N ASP A 170 -8.28 -2.19 12.30
CA ASP A 170 -7.83 -1.30 11.22
C ASP A 170 -8.92 -1.02 10.18
N GLY A 171 -10.10 -1.60 10.36
CA GLY A 171 -11.25 -1.42 9.48
C GLY A 171 -11.29 -2.43 8.34
N VAL A 172 -10.44 -3.46 8.36
CA VAL A 172 -10.35 -4.48 7.33
C VAL A 172 -10.48 -5.87 7.95
N PHE A 173 -11.18 -6.76 7.27
CA PHE A 173 -11.21 -8.17 7.65
C PHE A 173 -9.80 -8.77 7.53
N ASN A 174 -9.25 -9.34 8.62
CA ASN A 174 -7.94 -9.99 8.63
C ASN A 174 -7.88 -11.27 9.48
#